data_AF-A0A800EYL9-F1
#
_entry.id   AF-A0A800EYL9-F1
#
_cell.length_a   1.000
_cell.length_b   1.000
_cell.length_c   1.000
_cell.angle_alpha   90.00
_cell.angle_beta   90.00
_cell.angle_gamma   90.00
#
_symmetry.space_group_name_H-M   'P 1'
#
loop_
_entity.id
_entity.type
_entity.pdbx_description
1 polymer ?
#
loop_
_entity_poly.entity_id
_entity_poly.type
_entity_poly.pdbx_seq_one_letter_code
_entity_poly.pdbx_strand_id
1 'polypeptide(L)'
;MNNLRNNDRLASSFGFRIAVIVLLAISLPLFFISLNVRVLTNSQSFYEWGFDANDVERRTELDDAALTSAARQIIDYFGNDEEFLDLRVDFEGREIELFYEREITH
;
A
#
# COMPACT_ATOMS: atom_id res chain seq x y z
N MET A 1 41.69 -12.42 20.34
CA MET A 1 42.18 -11.84 19.07
C MET A 1 41.92 -12.69 17.81
N ASN A 2 41.24 -13.85 17.88
CA ASN A 2 40.99 -14.70 16.69
C ASN A 2 39.67 -14.41 15.93
N ASN A 3 38.68 -13.76 16.56
CA ASN A 3 37.38 -13.53 15.92
C ASN A 3 37.40 -12.41 14.86
N LEU A 4 38.19 -11.36 15.07
CA LEU A 4 38.30 -10.25 14.09
C LEU A 4 38.95 -10.72 12.78
N ARG A 5 40.00 -11.54 12.88
CA ARG A 5 40.77 -12.04 11.72
C ARG A 5 40.00 -13.05 10.85
N ASN A 6 38.95 -13.67 11.38
CA ASN A 6 38.09 -14.58 10.61
C ASN A 6 36.97 -13.83 9.87
N ASN A 7 36.42 -12.77 10.47
CA ASN A 7 35.42 -11.91 9.81
C ASN A 7 36.01 -11.21 8.58
N ASP A 8 37.26 -10.76 8.65
CA ASP A 8 37.94 -10.12 7.52
C ASP A 8 38.08 -11.08 6.32
N ARG A 9 38.30 -12.38 6.57
CA ARG A 9 38.45 -13.42 5.54
C ARG A 9 37.12 -13.83 4.91
N LEU A 10 36.05 -13.86 5.71
CA LEU A 10 34.69 -14.09 5.23
C LEU A 10 34.23 -12.91 4.36
N ALA A 11 34.44 -11.67 4.83
CA ALA A 11 34.10 -10.45 4.10
C ALA A 11 34.93 -10.24 2.82
N SER A 12 36.20 -10.70 2.82
CA SER A 12 37.06 -10.68 1.64
C SER A 12 36.85 -11.85 0.68
N SER A 13 36.04 -12.85 1.05
CA SER A 13 35.84 -14.02 0.20
C SER A 13 35.04 -13.64 -1.04
N PHE A 14 35.44 -14.18 -2.20
CA PHE A 14 34.76 -13.93 -3.47
C PHE A 14 33.27 -14.34 -3.39
N GLY A 15 32.95 -15.46 -2.74
CA GLY A 15 31.58 -15.93 -2.55
C GLY A 15 30.71 -14.99 -1.71
N PHE A 16 31.24 -14.45 -0.61
CA PHE A 16 30.50 -13.48 0.21
C PHE A 16 30.19 -12.20 -0.56
N ARG A 17 31.14 -11.69 -1.33
CA ARG A 17 30.94 -10.50 -2.18
C ARG A 17 29.83 -10.72 -3.19
N ILE A 18 29.81 -11.86 -3.88
CA ILE A 18 28.73 -12.20 -4.82
C ILE A 18 27.39 -12.32 -4.10
N ALA A 19 27.33 -12.97 -2.94
CA ALA A 19 26.11 -13.08 -2.16
C ALA A 19 25.53 -11.70 -1.77
N VAL A 20 26.38 -10.77 -1.32
CA VAL A 20 25.97 -9.39 -1.00
C VAL A 20 25.48 -8.65 -2.25
N ILE A 21 26.18 -8.79 -3.39
CA ILE A 21 25.77 -8.15 -4.65
C ILE A 21 24.40 -8.67 -5.10
N VAL A 22 24.18 -9.99 -5.07
CA VAL A 22 22.91 -10.61 -5.45
C VAL A 22 21.78 -10.14 -4.53
N LEU A 23 22.04 -10.12 -3.22
CA LEU A 23 21.07 -9.63 -2.23
C LEU A 23 20.70 -8.17 -2.53
N LEU A 24 21.68 -7.28 -2.70
CA LEU A 24 21.42 -5.88 -3.02
C LEU A 24 20.71 -5.70 -4.37
N ALA A 25 21.10 -6.46 -5.39
CA ALA A 25 20.51 -6.40 -6.72
C ALA A 25 19.03 -6.80 -6.73
N ILE A 26 18.61 -7.67 -5.82
CA ILE A 26 17.20 -8.09 -5.66
C ILE A 26 16.46 -7.17 -4.68
N SER A 27 17.08 -6.85 -3.55
CA SER A 27 16.47 -6.01 -2.51
C SER A 27 16.21 -4.59 -2.97
N LEU A 28 17.07 -3.99 -3.81
CA LEU A 28 16.87 -2.63 -4.28
C LEU A 28 15.60 -2.49 -5.14
N PRO A 29 15.37 -3.27 -6.20
CA PRO A 29 14.11 -3.24 -6.93
C PRO A 29 12.89 -3.49 -6.05
N LEU A 30 12.95 -4.50 -5.18
CA LEU A 30 11.84 -4.79 -4.25
C LEU A 30 11.56 -3.62 -3.30
N PHE A 31 12.61 -2.98 -2.79
CA PHE A 31 12.50 -1.80 -1.95
C PHE A 31 11.85 -0.64 -2.70
N PHE A 32 12.27 -0.35 -3.93
CA PHE A 32 11.65 0.72 -4.71
C PHE A 32 10.20 0.44 -5.06
N ILE A 33 9.87 -0.79 -5.46
CA ILE A 33 8.49 -1.18 -5.75
C ILE A 33 7.63 -1.05 -4.50
N SER A 34 8.05 -1.64 -3.38
CA SER A 34 7.30 -1.59 -2.12
C SER A 34 7.15 -0.16 -1.58
N LEU A 35 8.19 0.67 -1.71
CA LEU A 35 8.12 2.07 -1.29
C LEU A 35 7.12 2.86 -2.13
N ASN A 36 7.13 2.70 -3.47
CA ASN A 36 6.18 3.38 -4.34
C ASN A 36 4.74 2.92 -4.06
N VAL A 37 4.51 1.61 -3.95
CA VAL A 37 3.19 1.06 -3.61
C VAL A 37 2.73 1.63 -2.28
N ARG A 38 3.56 1.59 -1.24
CA ARG A 38 3.23 2.13 0.08
C ARG A 38 2.89 3.62 0.05
N VAL A 39 3.63 4.43 -0.70
CA VAL A 39 3.35 5.88 -0.81
C VAL A 39 2.02 6.12 -1.52
N LEU A 40 1.76 5.42 -2.63
CA LEU A 40 0.53 5.59 -3.41
C LEU A 40 -0.71 5.12 -2.65
N THR A 41 -0.67 3.95 -2.01
CA THR A 41 -1.80 3.39 -1.27
C THR A 41 -2.16 4.19 -0.01
N ASN A 42 -1.25 5.02 0.49
CA ASN A 42 -1.48 5.88 1.67
C ASN A 42 -1.70 7.35 1.29
N SER A 43 -1.83 7.68 0.01
CA SER A 43 -1.98 9.06 -0.46
C SER A 43 -3.43 9.38 -0.78
N GLN A 44 -4.09 10.18 0.07
CA GLN A 44 -5.47 10.63 -0.18
C GLN A 44 -5.60 11.34 -1.52
N SER A 45 -4.67 12.22 -1.86
CA SER A 45 -4.69 12.95 -3.13
C SER A 45 -4.56 12.04 -4.36
N PHE A 46 -3.95 10.86 -4.23
CA PHE A 46 -3.90 9.89 -5.32
C PHE A 46 -5.28 9.25 -5.57
N TYR A 47 -6.04 8.96 -4.52
CA TYR A 47 -7.42 8.50 -4.64
C TYR A 47 -8.34 9.58 -5.22
N GLU A 48 -8.27 10.81 -4.71
CA GLU A 48 -9.07 11.94 -5.20
C GLU A 48 -8.78 12.21 -6.69
N TRP A 49 -7.51 12.23 -7.09
CA TRP A 49 -7.13 12.33 -8.50
C TRP A 49 -7.68 11.17 -9.33
N GLY A 50 -7.63 9.93 -8.80
CA GLY A 50 -8.18 8.76 -9.47
C GLY A 50 -9.70 8.83 -9.63
N PHE A 51 -10.42 9.38 -8.67
CA PHE A 51 -11.86 9.57 -8.73
C PHE A 51 -12.26 10.61 -9.78
N ASP A 52 -11.57 11.76 -9.78
CA ASP A 52 -11.76 12.82 -10.78
C ASP A 52 -11.45 12.30 -12.20
N ALA A 53 -10.28 11.67 -12.38
CA ALA A 53 -9.84 11.14 -13.67
C ALA A 53 -10.77 10.06 -14.26
N ASN A 54 -11.62 9.44 -13.43
CA ASN A 54 -12.57 8.41 -13.85
C ASN A 54 -14.04 8.86 -13.82
N ASP A 55 -14.33 10.14 -13.58
CA ASP A 55 -15.68 10.69 -13.38
C ASP A 55 -16.50 9.91 -12.33
N VAL A 56 -15.90 9.50 -11.21
CA VAL A 56 -16.57 8.61 -10.24
C VAL A 56 -17.80 9.27 -9.64
N GLU A 57 -17.72 10.55 -9.27
CA GLU A 57 -18.85 11.35 -8.78
C GLU A 57 -20.04 11.27 -9.75
N ARG A 58 -19.81 11.50 -11.04
CA ARG A 58 -20.88 11.46 -12.06
C ARG A 58 -21.47 10.05 -12.27
N ARG A 59 -20.67 9.00 -12.10
CA ARG A 59 -21.10 7.61 -12.37
C ARG A 59 -21.80 6.96 -11.18
N THR A 60 -21.43 7.38 -9.98
CA THR A 60 -21.92 6.79 -8.71
C THR A 60 -22.88 7.72 -7.98
N GLU A 61 -22.94 8.99 -8.38
CA GLU A 61 -23.69 10.06 -7.71
C GLU A 61 -23.22 10.35 -6.28
N LEU A 62 -22.07 9.78 -5.88
CA LEU A 62 -21.39 10.10 -4.63
C LEU A 62 -20.72 11.47 -4.74
N ASP A 63 -21.03 12.36 -3.81
CA ASP A 63 -20.40 13.67 -3.76
C ASP A 63 -18.92 13.60 -3.32
N ASP A 64 -18.21 14.70 -3.50
CA ASP A 64 -16.79 14.81 -3.15
C ASP A 64 -16.52 14.45 -1.67
N ALA A 65 -17.42 14.82 -0.75
CA ALA A 65 -17.27 14.50 0.66
C ALA A 65 -17.37 12.99 0.94
N ALA A 66 -18.31 12.30 0.30
CA ALA A 66 -18.45 10.85 0.36
C ALA A 66 -17.23 10.15 -0.25
N LEU A 67 -16.73 10.62 -1.39
CA LEU A 67 -15.53 10.07 -2.04
C LEU A 67 -14.27 10.29 -1.21
N THR A 68 -14.07 11.48 -0.63
CA THR A 68 -12.98 11.75 0.31
C THR A 68 -13.08 10.86 1.56
N SER A 69 -14.29 10.64 2.08
CA SER A 69 -14.53 9.72 3.21
C SER A 69 -14.14 8.28 2.85
N ALA A 70 -14.56 7.81 1.67
CA ALA A 70 -14.21 6.48 1.15
C ALA A 70 -12.69 6.32 1.02
N ALA A 71 -11.99 7.30 0.43
CA ALA A 71 -10.53 7.26 0.32
C ALA A 71 -9.84 7.11 1.68
N ARG A 72 -10.30 7.86 2.70
CA ARG A 72 -9.75 7.78 4.05
C ARG A 72 -9.93 6.40 4.67
N GLN A 73 -11.13 5.84 4.56
CA GLN A 73 -11.42 4.51 5.11
C GLN A 73 -10.58 3.41 4.42
N ILE A 74 -10.37 3.51 3.11
CA ILE A 74 -9.48 2.58 2.37
C ILE A 74 -8.05 2.69 2.90
N ILE A 75 -7.54 3.92 3.10
CA ILE A 75 -6.19 4.14 3.65
C ILE A 75 -6.08 3.57 5.06
N ASP A 76 -7.08 3.83 5.91
CA ASP A 76 -7.10 3.37 7.30
C ASP A 76 -7.14 1.84 7.39
N TYR A 77 -7.90 1.16 6.52
CA TYR A 77 -7.93 -0.31 6.42
C TYR A 77 -6.55 -0.91 6.12
N PHE A 78 -5.81 -0.36 5.15
CA PHE A 78 -4.44 -0.83 4.89
C PHE A 78 -3.43 -0.46 5.99
N GLY A 79 -3.80 0.45 6.88
CA GLY A 79 -3.01 0.87 8.04
C GLY A 79 -3.30 0.10 9.33
N ASN A 80 -4.37 -0.70 9.37
CA ASN A 80 -4.80 -1.45 10.55
C ASN A 80 -4.79 -2.97 10.30
N ASP A 81 -5.06 -3.73 11.36
CA ASP A 81 -5.09 -5.21 11.33
C ASP A 81 -6.52 -5.76 11.17
N GLU A 82 -7.47 -4.95 10.66
CA GLU A 82 -8.84 -5.40 10.43
C GLU A 82 -8.89 -6.45 9.32
N GLU A 83 -9.70 -7.50 9.51
CA GLU A 83 -9.79 -8.61 8.55
C GLU A 83 -10.53 -8.22 7.27
N PHE A 84 -11.46 -7.27 7.37
CA PHE A 84 -12.37 -6.89 6.29
C PHE A 84 -12.51 -5.38 6.17
N LEU A 85 -12.60 -4.90 4.93
CA LEU A 85 -12.90 -3.50 4.64
C LEU A 85 -14.40 -3.24 4.86
N ASP A 86 -14.74 -2.44 5.87
CA ASP A 86 -16.08 -1.88 6.09
C ASP A 86 -16.11 -0.45 5.54
N LEU A 87 -16.60 -0.29 4.29
CA LEU A 87 -16.63 1.00 3.60
C LEU A 87 -18.03 1.60 3.63
N ARG A 88 -18.21 2.69 4.40
CA ARG A 88 -19.49 3.37 4.59
C ARG A 88 -19.43 4.83 4.22
N VAL A 89 -20.40 5.31 3.45
CA VAL A 89 -20.45 6.72 3.02
C VAL A 89 -21.84 7.29 3.20
N ASP A 90 -21.94 8.60 3.35
CA ASP A 90 -23.21 9.30 3.25
C ASP A 90 -23.63 9.38 1.78
N PHE A 91 -24.84 8.95 1.49
CA PHE A 91 -25.49 9.08 0.20
C PHE A 91 -26.89 9.61 0.40
N GLU A 92 -27.13 10.83 -0.07
CA GLU A 92 -28.41 11.55 0.11
C GLU A 92 -28.87 11.62 1.59
N GLY A 93 -27.95 11.82 2.54
CA GLY A 93 -28.25 11.89 3.97
C GLY A 93 -28.52 10.54 4.64
N ARG A 94 -28.14 9.43 3.99
CA ARG A 94 -28.19 8.07 4.56
C ARG A 94 -26.81 7.44 4.47
N GLU A 95 -26.38 6.84 5.57
CA GLU A 95 -25.18 5.99 5.56
C GLU A 95 -25.48 4.69 4.81
N ILE A 96 -24.68 4.39 3.79
CA ILE A 96 -24.77 3.16 2.99
C ILE A 96 -23.43 2.43 3.00
N GLU A 97 -23.48 1.10 2.98
CA GLU A 97 -22.31 0.24 2.73
C GLU A 97 -22.05 0.18 1.21
N LEU A 98 -20.82 0.44 0.79
CA LEU A 98 -20.45 0.44 -0.62
C LEU A 98 -20.08 -0.94 -1.17
N PHE A 99 -19.71 -1.88 -0.30
CA PHE A 99 -19.40 -3.26 -0.66
C PHE A 99 -20.32 -4.21 0.09
N TYR A 100 -20.88 -5.18 -0.62
CA TYR A 100 -21.67 -6.24 -0.01
C TYR A 100 -20.77 -7.35 0.54
N GLU A 101 -21.30 -8.15 1.48
CA GLU A 101 -20.58 -9.27 2.14
C GLU A 101 -19.94 -10.27 1.14
N ARG A 102 -20.54 -10.44 -0.04
CA ARG A 102 -19.98 -11.27 -1.14
C ARG A 102 -18.74 -10.67 -1.78
N GLU A 103 -18.59 -9.35 -1.78
CA GLU A 103 -17.44 -8.63 -2.36
C GLU A 103 -16.29 -8.50 -1.36
N ILE A 104 -16.59 -8.55 -0.07
CA ILE A 104 -15.64 -8.46 1.04
C ILE A 104 -14.90 -9.80 1.31
N THR A 105 -15.51 -10.94 0.97
CA THR A 105 -14.94 -12.29 1.23
C THR A 105 -13.97 -12.77 0.11
N HIS A 106 -13.75 -11.97 -0.94
CA HIS A 106 -12.92 -12.31 -2.11
C HIS A 106 -11.51 -11.73 -2.02
#